data_AF-A0A257Q1M7-F1
#
_entry.id   AF-A0A257Q1M7-F1
#
_cell.length_a   1.000
_cell.length_b   1.000
_cell.length_c   1.000
_cell.angle_alpha   90.00
_cell.angle_beta   90.00
_cell.angle_gamma   90.00
#
_symmetry.space_group_name_H-M   'P 1'
#
loop_
_entity.id
_entity.type
_entity.pdbx_description
1 polymer ?
#
loop_
_entity_poly.entity_id
_entity_poly.type
_entity_poly.pdbx_seq_one_letter_code
_entity_poly.pdbx_strand_id
1 'polypeptide(L)'
;RAAARGMPPATYVSVLMRAHLRSLAPLPKEELLALKRVVSELGSIGRNLNQIARTANRGGPVTGPGRDDLRAILRACEGVRDHVRALLTANLRSWEQGYAENP
;
A
#
# COMPACT_ATOMS: atom_id res chain seq x y z
N ARG A 1 21.41 1.64 5.06
CA ARG A 1 20.13 0.89 4.86
C ARG A 1 19.40 0.59 6.17
N ALA A 2 20.06 0.15 7.24
CA ALA A 2 19.42 -0.13 8.54
C ALA A 2 18.58 1.06 9.10
N ALA A 3 19.18 2.26 9.17
CA ALA A 3 18.48 3.47 9.63
C ALA A 3 17.26 3.84 8.75
N ALA A 4 17.41 3.76 7.42
CA ALA A 4 16.31 3.99 6.47
C ALA A 4 15.16 2.98 6.59
N ARG A 5 15.40 1.84 7.24
CA ARG A 5 14.41 0.78 7.53
C ARG A 5 13.88 0.84 8.97
N GLY A 6 14.30 1.84 9.75
CA GLY A 6 13.94 1.97 11.17
C GLY A 6 14.47 0.85 12.05
N MET A 7 15.58 0.20 11.66
CA MET A 7 16.13 -0.96 12.38
C MET A 7 17.51 -0.66 12.99
N PRO A 8 17.80 -1.14 14.21
CA PRO A 8 19.16 -1.21 14.72
C PRO A 8 20.05 -2.04 13.78
N PRO A 9 21.36 -1.71 13.63
CA PRO A 9 22.25 -2.40 12.70
C PRO A 9 22.29 -3.93 12.86
N ALA A 10 22.41 -4.44 14.09
CA ALA A 10 22.46 -5.89 14.37
C ALA A 10 21.15 -6.61 13.96
N THR A 11 20.01 -5.98 14.24
CA THR A 11 18.69 -6.46 13.81
C THR A 11 18.59 -6.49 12.29
N TYR A 12 19.06 -5.43 11.62
CA TYR A 12 19.05 -5.33 10.17
C TYR A 12 19.87 -6.45 9.52
N VAL A 13 21.09 -6.72 10.00
CA VAL A 13 21.94 -7.82 9.50
C VAL A 13 21.27 -9.18 9.69
N SER A 14 20.66 -9.41 10.85
CA SER A 14 19.97 -10.68 11.15
C SER A 14 18.76 -10.90 10.23
N VAL A 15 18.00 -9.84 9.94
CA VAL A 15 16.87 -9.88 9.00
C VAL A 15 17.37 -10.09 7.57
N LEU A 16 18.44 -9.41 7.17
CA LEU A 16 19.05 -9.54 5.86
C LEU A 16 19.50 -10.97 5.57
N MET A 17 20.22 -11.59 6.51
CA MET A 17 20.70 -12.96 6.35
C MET A 17 19.53 -13.96 6.24
N ARG A 18 18.51 -13.82 7.10
CA ARG A 18 17.29 -14.65 7.00
C ARG A 18 16.51 -14.41 5.70
N ALA A 19 16.45 -13.16 5.24
CA ALA A 19 15.77 -12.80 4.01
C ALA A 19 16.44 -13.45 2.81
N HIS A 20 17.76 -13.42 2.72
CA HIS A 20 18.50 -14.08 1.64
C HIS A 20 18.41 -15.60 1.68
N LEU A 21 18.61 -16.22 2.85
CA LEU A 21 18.58 -17.69 2.99
C LEU A 21 17.20 -18.29 2.70
N ARG A 22 16.13 -17.51 2.84
CA ARG A 22 14.74 -17.97 2.67
C ARG A 22 14.01 -17.29 1.51
N SER A 23 14.72 -16.50 0.70
CA SER A 23 14.15 -15.72 -0.41
C SER A 23 12.93 -14.87 0.01
N LEU A 24 13.04 -14.18 1.15
CA LEU A 24 11.98 -13.31 1.68
C LEU A 24 12.25 -11.85 1.35
N ALA A 25 11.18 -11.07 1.17
CA ALA A 25 11.24 -9.62 0.99
C ALA A 25 10.45 -8.89 2.10
N PRO A 26 10.92 -8.90 3.36
CA PRO A 26 10.16 -8.37 4.47
C PRO A 26 9.90 -6.86 4.28
N LEU A 27 8.62 -6.50 4.38
CA LEU A 27 8.19 -5.09 4.41
C LEU A 27 8.48 -4.52 5.80
N PRO A 28 9.13 -3.36 5.92
CA PRO A 28 9.42 -2.79 7.23
C PRO A 28 8.13 -2.28 7.90
N LYS A 29 8.17 -2.15 9.22
CA LYS A 29 6.97 -1.99 10.06
C LYS A 29 6.20 -0.71 9.73
N GLU A 30 6.90 0.40 9.50
CA GLU A 30 6.27 1.69 9.23
C GLU A 30 5.54 1.68 7.88
N GLU A 31 6.13 1.08 6.85
CA GLU A 31 5.53 0.91 5.54
C GLU A 31 4.31 -0.02 5.61
N LEU A 32 4.37 -1.09 6.41
CA LEU A 32 3.21 -1.94 6.65
C LEU A 32 2.08 -1.19 7.37
N LEU A 33 2.41 -0.35 8.35
CA LEU A 33 1.42 0.47 9.07
C LEU A 33 0.80 1.53 8.14
N ALA A 34 1.61 2.19 7.33
CA ALA A 34 1.15 3.13 6.32
C ALA A 34 0.19 2.45 5.33
N LEU A 35 0.55 1.27 4.83
CA LEU A 35 -0.31 0.48 3.96
C LEU A 35 -1.64 0.10 4.62
N LYS A 36 -1.62 -0.31 5.90
CA LYS A 36 -2.85 -0.61 6.66
C LYS A 36 -3.77 0.60 6.79
N ARG A 37 -3.22 1.80 7.03
CA ARG A 37 -4.00 3.05 7.11
C ARG A 37 -4.67 3.36 5.78
N VAL A 38 -3.90 3.31 4.69
CA VAL A 38 -4.41 3.51 3.33
C VAL A 38 -5.54 2.53 3.00
N VAL A 39 -5.38 1.24 3.31
CA VAL A 39 -6.41 0.22 3.08
C VAL A 39 -7.67 0.50 3.91
N SER A 40 -7.53 0.94 5.16
CA SER A 40 -8.66 1.32 6.03
C SER A 40 -9.45 2.51 5.46
N GLU A 41 -8.73 3.54 4.99
CA GLU A 41 -9.32 4.74 4.37
C GLU A 41 -10.08 4.38 3.09
N LEU A 42 -9.47 3.58 2.20
CA LEU A 42 -10.15 3.06 1.00
C LEU A 42 -11.40 2.24 1.35
N GLY A 43 -11.34 1.43 2.42
CA GLY A 43 -12.48 0.69 2.91
C GLY A 43 -13.62 1.61 3.41
N SER A 44 -13.28 2.73 4.04
CA SER A 44 -14.24 3.76 4.45
C SER A 44 -14.93 4.41 3.24
N ILE A 45 -14.14 4.82 2.24
CA ILE A 45 -14.63 5.38 0.98
C ILE A 45 -15.60 4.41 0.30
N GLY A 46 -15.21 3.13 0.18
CA GLY A 46 -16.04 2.10 -0.42
C GLY A 46 -17.39 1.90 0.29
N ARG A 47 -17.42 1.93 1.63
CA ARG A 47 -18.66 1.84 2.42
C ARG A 47 -19.59 3.03 2.17
N ASN A 48 -19.04 4.25 2.14
CA ASN A 48 -19.81 5.46 1.88
C ASN A 48 -20.44 5.43 0.47
N LEU A 49 -19.65 5.05 -0.54
CA LEU A 49 -20.13 4.91 -1.92
C LEU A 49 -21.24 3.84 -2.01
N ASN A 50 -21.08 2.70 -1.34
CA ASN A 50 -22.09 1.66 -1.31
C ASN A 50 -23.38 2.10 -0.61
N GLN A 51 -23.29 2.97 0.41
CA GLN A 51 -24.46 3.55 1.05
C GLN A 51 -25.22 4.48 0.11
N ILE A 52 -24.51 5.38 -0.60
CA ILE A 52 -25.11 6.27 -1.61
C ILE A 52 -25.80 5.46 -2.71
N ALA A 53 -25.13 4.43 -3.24
CA ALA A 53 -25.69 3.55 -4.26
C ALA A 53 -26.98 2.85 -3.77
N ARG A 54 -26.99 2.35 -2.53
CA ARG A 54 -28.19 1.74 -1.94
C ARG A 54 -29.34 2.73 -1.74
N THR A 55 -29.06 3.95 -1.33
CA THR A 55 -30.08 5.02 -1.20
C THR A 55 -30.66 5.38 -2.56
N ALA A 56 -29.80 5.55 -3.58
CA ALA A 56 -30.22 5.83 -4.95
C ALA A 56 -31.10 4.70 -5.53
N ASN A 57 -30.69 3.45 -5.38
CA ASN A 57 -31.43 2.29 -5.88
C ASN A 57 -32.81 2.10 -5.21
N ARG A 58 -33.02 2.68 -4.03
CA ARG A 58 -34.31 2.64 -3.30
C ARG A 58 -35.24 3.82 -3.65
N GLY A 59 -34.88 4.63 -4.65
CA GLY A 59 -35.66 5.81 -5.05
C GLY A 59 -35.59 6.96 -4.05
N GLY A 60 -34.64 6.93 -3.11
CA GLY A 60 -34.40 8.03 -2.20
C GLY A 60 -33.73 9.21 -2.93
N PRO A 61 -33.89 10.45 -2.43
CA PRO A 61 -33.20 11.61 -2.99
C PRO A 61 -31.68 11.40 -2.93
N VAL A 62 -31.02 11.47 -4.09
CA VAL A 62 -29.57 11.34 -4.20
C VAL A 62 -28.93 12.70 -3.92
N THR A 63 -28.67 12.98 -2.64
CA THR A 63 -27.82 14.11 -2.21
C THR A 63 -26.35 13.67 -2.11
N GLY A 64 -25.85 13.01 -3.17
CA GLY A 64 -24.53 12.40 -3.22
C GLY A 64 -23.58 13.08 -4.22
N PRO A 65 -22.28 12.71 -4.20
CA PRO A 65 -21.29 13.17 -5.16
C PRO A 65 -21.75 12.97 -6.60
N GLY A 66 -21.55 14.00 -7.44
CA GLY A 66 -21.88 13.96 -8.85
C GLY A 66 -20.94 13.04 -9.64
N ARG A 67 -21.22 12.83 -10.93
CA ARG A 67 -20.41 11.97 -11.80
C ARG A 67 -18.93 12.37 -11.82
N ASP A 68 -18.63 13.67 -11.77
CA ASP A 68 -17.27 14.17 -11.80
C ASP A 68 -16.54 14.00 -10.46
N ASP A 69 -17.25 14.10 -9.35
CA ASP A 69 -16.73 13.76 -8.02
C ASP A 69 -16.38 12.28 -7.93
N LEU A 70 -17.26 11.40 -8.43
CA LEU A 70 -17.00 9.96 -8.48
C LEU A 70 -15.78 9.63 -9.36
N ARG A 71 -15.61 10.33 -10.49
CA ARG A 71 -14.39 10.21 -11.32
C ARG A 71 -13.15 10.70 -10.59
N ALA A 72 -13.23 11.79 -9.82
CA ALA A 72 -12.12 12.29 -9.03
C ALA A 72 -11.71 11.29 -7.94
N ILE A 73 -12.69 10.68 -7.25
CA ILE A 73 -12.45 9.63 -6.26
C ILE A 73 -11.77 8.41 -6.92
N LEU A 74 -12.25 7.96 -8.07
CA LEU A 74 -11.62 6.86 -8.80
C LEU A 74 -10.16 7.15 -9.14
N ARG A 75 -9.86 8.34 -9.68
CA ARG A 75 -8.48 8.75 -9.98
C ARG A 75 -7.60 8.79 -8.74
N ALA A 76 -8.11 9.26 -7.61
CA ALA A 76 -7.38 9.25 -6.35
C ALA A 76 -7.08 7.81 -5.89
N CYS A 77 -8.06 6.90 -5.97
CA CYS A 77 -7.87 5.48 -5.67
C CYS A 77 -6.83 4.82 -6.60
N GLU A 78 -6.83 5.17 -7.89
CA GLU A 78 -5.82 4.70 -8.85
C GLU A 78 -4.42 5.20 -8.49
N GLY A 79 -4.27 6.48 -8.15
CA GLY A 79 -2.99 7.04 -7.70
C GLY A 79 -2.46 6.35 -6.45
N VAL A 80 -3.34 6.06 -5.48
CA VAL A 80 -2.99 5.29 -4.28
C VAL A 80 -2.54 3.87 -4.63
N ARG A 81 -3.28 3.17 -5.50
CA ARG A 81 -2.92 1.83 -5.97
C ARG A 81 -1.55 1.83 -6.62
N ASP A 82 -1.28 2.79 -7.48
CA ASP A 82 -0.05 2.86 -8.26
C ASP A 82 1.14 3.21 -7.34
N HIS A 83 0.94 4.07 -6.34
CA HIS A 83 1.92 4.34 -5.31
C HIS A 83 2.27 3.09 -4.48
N VAL A 84 1.26 2.35 -4.02
CA VAL A 84 1.46 1.08 -3.27
C VAL A 84 2.22 0.07 -4.13
N ARG A 85 1.86 -0.07 -5.41
CA ARG A 85 2.58 -0.94 -6.35
C ARG A 85 4.05 -0.54 -6.44
N ALA A 86 4.35 0.75 -6.62
CA ALA A 86 5.71 1.24 -6.73
C ALA A 86 6.52 0.96 -5.45
N LEU A 87 5.94 1.16 -4.26
CA LEU A 87 6.57 0.84 -2.98
C LEU A 87 6.90 -0.65 -2.85
N LEU A 88 5.96 -1.53 -3.20
CA LEU A 88 6.17 -2.98 -3.13
C LEU A 88 7.23 -3.45 -4.13
N THR A 89 7.21 -2.94 -5.36
CA THR A 89 8.24 -3.24 -6.37
C THR A 89 9.62 -2.76 -5.92
N ALA A 90 9.72 -1.56 -5.34
CA ALA A 90 10.97 -1.05 -4.80
C ALA A 90 11.49 -1.90 -3.62
N ASN A 91 10.60 -2.36 -2.74
CA ASN A 91 10.96 -3.27 -1.66
C ASN A 91 11.49 -4.60 -2.22
N LEU A 92 10.80 -5.24 -3.17
CA LEU A 92 11.26 -6.49 -3.78
C LEU A 92 12.67 -6.36 -4.37
N ARG A 93 12.89 -5.34 -5.23
CA ARG A 93 14.20 -5.08 -5.84
C ARG A 93 15.32 -4.86 -4.82
N SER A 94 15.00 -4.21 -3.70
CA SER A 94 16.00 -3.92 -2.66
C SER A 94 16.55 -5.17 -1.96
N TRP A 95 15.84 -6.30 -2.05
CA TRP A 95 16.28 -7.59 -1.50
C TRP A 95 16.96 -8.48 -2.55
N GLU A 96 16.73 -8.23 -3.84
CA GLU A 96 17.39 -8.94 -4.96
C GLU A 96 18.83 -8.48 -5.22
N GLN A 97 19.14 -7.21 -4.92
CA GLN A 97 20.45 -6.58 -5.20
C GLN A 97 21.64 -7.22 -4.44
N GLY A 98 21.43 -8.18 -3.54
CA GLY A 98 22.52 -8.96 -2.94
C GLY A 98 23.09 -10.07 -3.82
N TYR A 99 22.43 -10.43 -4.93
CA TYR A 99 22.88 -11.52 -5.82
C TYR A 99 23.79 -11.03 -6.97
N ALA A 100 23.83 -9.72 -7.27
CA ALA A 100 24.46 -9.19 -8.49
C ALA A 100 25.92 -8.71 -8.33
N GLU A 101 26.55 -8.87 -7.16
CA GLU A 101 27.93 -8.43 -6.90
C GLU A 101 28.93 -9.61 -6.78
N ASN A 102 28.80 -10.65 -7.61
CA ASN A 102 29.88 -11.64 -7.80
C ASN A 102 29.84 -12.23 -9.22
N PRO A 103 30.70 -11.78 -10.15
CA PRO A 103 31.20 -12.64 -11.23
C PRO A 103 32.25 -13.63 -10.72
#